data_AF-A0A1J7JJY1-F1
#
_entry.id   AF-A0A1J7JJY1-F1
#
_cell.length_a   1.000
_cell.length_b   1.000
_cell.length_c   1.000
_cell.angle_alpha   90.00
_cell.angle_beta   90.00
_cell.angle_gamma   90.00
#
_symmetry.space_group_name_H-M   'P 1'
#
loop_
_entity.id
_entity.type
_entity.pdbx_description
1 polymer ?
#
loop_
_entity_poly.entity_id
_entity_poly.type
_entity_poly.pdbx_seq_one_letter_code
_entity_poly.pdbx_strand_id
1 'polypeptide(L)'
;MSSSSSSTSRPNRFTRPPQPHPSSRPSQPTIASSSSSSTPIPPPPSQSETVGTLLSHIAHSLTTTLNLFALSDKSHWGADERAQVLALQQVLSSAGRDFASLSAAVGGGMYLEDDRRAESLAELRGLVGKFEAHGGMFREWMRGGGPTAGLGRELRRGMCRAARRVWQGSREGSEEGGQRCLGAEVVGRAVRRERERVREERGRAARWAEDERLKGGGDGKGRERRGSLEGVVPDCNSVGRFERLGEEDVAFVCDYCDGFLVWGNLAAVPSERRVEGGTVDGYPNWAAVGRRSRVEEGEEEEKVIVFAPLAIANHVPPRYGEWMSRVICPYCEEYTYIDSGDDGDGERRWTTDQGGFETMDAFQEHLQWTHTALPKPALPLVSDGKCAVM
;
A
#
# COMPACT_ATOMS: atom_id res chain seq x y z
N MET A 1 15.02 31.06 60.24
CA MET A 1 14.76 32.50 60.05
C MET A 1 14.10 32.62 58.67
N SER A 2 12.77 32.54 58.54
CA SER A 2 11.69 33.27 59.24
C SER A 2 11.61 34.72 58.72
N SER A 3 10.47 35.26 58.25
CA SER A 3 9.07 34.79 58.36
C SER A 3 8.20 35.15 57.15
N SER A 4 7.07 34.45 57.01
CA SER A 4 5.97 34.78 56.09
C SER A 4 5.02 35.83 56.69
N SER A 5 4.25 36.55 55.85
CA SER A 5 2.95 37.12 56.25
C SER A 5 2.03 37.35 55.03
N SER A 6 0.79 36.86 55.14
CA SER A 6 -0.29 37.07 54.16
C SER A 6 -1.27 38.14 54.68
N SER A 7 -2.06 38.75 53.81
CA SER A 7 -3.31 39.42 54.24
C SER A 7 -4.41 39.33 53.16
N THR A 8 -5.66 39.49 53.59
CA THR A 8 -6.87 39.26 52.77
C THR A 8 -7.99 40.20 53.20
N SER A 9 -8.76 40.79 52.25
CA SER A 9 -10.16 41.17 52.53
C SER A 9 -11.03 41.51 51.30
N ARG A 10 -12.35 41.37 51.51
CA ARG A 10 -13.55 41.78 50.73
C ARG A 10 -14.56 42.39 51.76
N PRO A 11 -15.84 42.79 51.50
CA PRO A 11 -16.67 42.87 50.27
C PRO A 11 -16.98 44.36 49.92
N ASN A 12 -18.13 44.95 49.49
CA ASN A 12 -19.57 44.65 49.20
C ASN A 12 -20.02 45.64 48.07
N ARG A 13 -21.11 45.58 47.27
CA ARG A 13 -22.35 44.76 47.10
C ARG A 13 -23.69 45.48 47.42
N PHE A 14 -24.27 46.17 46.43
CA PHE A 14 -25.70 46.54 46.32
C PHE A 14 -26.16 46.15 44.87
N THR A 15 -27.23 45.38 44.51
CA THR A 15 -28.68 45.24 44.88
C THR A 15 -29.60 46.30 44.22
N ARG A 16 -30.88 46.12 43.80
CA ARG A 16 -31.94 45.03 43.70
C ARG A 16 -33.29 45.75 43.29
N PRO A 17 -34.49 45.20 42.87
CA PRO A 17 -35.01 43.82 42.67
C PRO A 17 -35.53 43.33 41.25
N PRO A 18 -36.85 43.28 40.82
CA PRO A 18 -37.41 41.99 40.29
C PRO A 18 -38.50 41.93 39.15
N GLN A 19 -38.64 40.74 38.51
CA GLN A 19 -39.88 39.95 38.20
C GLN A 19 -41.03 40.57 37.32
N PRO A 20 -42.07 39.81 36.82
CA PRO A 20 -42.47 38.40 37.10
C PRO A 20 -42.74 37.45 35.90
N HIS A 21 -43.09 36.18 36.22
CA HIS A 21 -43.65 35.15 35.31
C HIS A 21 -45.21 35.19 35.26
N PRO A 22 -45.89 34.46 34.34
CA PRO A 22 -46.39 33.10 34.69
C PRO A 22 -46.48 32.05 33.53
N SER A 23 -46.98 30.85 33.90
CA SER A 23 -47.34 29.59 33.21
C SER A 23 -48.08 29.66 31.84
N SER A 24 -48.25 28.62 30.99
CA SER A 24 -48.48 27.16 31.26
C SER A 24 -48.22 26.17 30.07
N ARG A 25 -48.05 24.88 30.42
CA ARG A 25 -48.22 23.58 29.67
C ARG A 25 -49.40 23.48 28.65
N PRO A 26 -49.56 22.37 27.84
CA PRO A 26 -48.61 21.60 26.98
C PRO A 26 -49.24 21.07 25.63
N SER A 27 -48.48 20.40 24.73
CA SER A 27 -48.99 19.33 23.81
C SER A 27 -47.89 18.63 22.97
N GLN A 28 -48.25 17.52 22.29
CA GLN A 28 -47.40 16.64 21.46
C GLN A 28 -47.61 16.87 19.93
N PRO A 29 -47.33 15.93 19.00
CA PRO A 29 -46.01 15.75 18.38
C PRO A 29 -46.03 15.85 16.83
N THR A 30 -44.89 16.17 16.21
CA THR A 30 -44.74 16.19 14.74
C THR A 30 -43.77 15.13 14.21
N ILE A 31 -44.36 14.00 13.79
CA ILE A 31 -44.03 13.16 12.63
C ILE A 31 -42.53 12.97 12.32
N ALA A 32 -42.03 11.75 12.53
CA ALA A 32 -40.74 11.31 12.00
C ALA A 32 -40.83 11.05 10.48
N SER A 33 -39.93 11.65 9.70
CA SER A 33 -39.78 11.36 8.27
C SER A 33 -39.02 10.04 8.05
N SER A 34 -39.77 8.94 7.93
CA SER A 34 -39.22 7.61 7.66
C SER A 34 -38.84 7.45 6.18
N SER A 35 -37.59 7.78 5.82
CA SER A 35 -37.01 7.42 4.52
C SER A 35 -36.81 5.90 4.45
N SER A 36 -37.56 5.27 3.54
CA SER A 36 -37.68 3.81 3.40
C SER A 36 -36.34 3.10 3.21
N SER A 37 -35.97 2.24 4.16
CA SER A 37 -35.01 1.16 3.92
C SER A 37 -35.64 0.14 2.97
N SER A 38 -35.19 0.10 1.72
CA SER A 38 -35.61 -0.88 0.73
C SER A 38 -35.09 -2.28 1.11
N THR A 39 -35.93 -3.05 1.80
CA THR A 39 -35.68 -4.47 2.07
C THR A 39 -35.44 -5.20 0.75
N PRO A 40 -34.33 -5.95 0.59
CA PRO A 40 -34.16 -6.80 -0.58
C PRO A 40 -35.32 -7.80 -0.64
N ILE A 41 -36.02 -7.85 -1.77
CA ILE A 41 -37.04 -8.88 -2.00
C ILE A 41 -36.28 -10.22 -2.01
N PRO A 42 -36.62 -11.19 -1.13
CA PRO A 42 -35.95 -12.48 -1.15
C PRO A 42 -36.21 -13.16 -2.49
N PRO A 43 -35.21 -13.85 -3.08
CA PRO A 43 -35.43 -14.59 -4.32
C PRO A 43 -36.54 -15.62 -4.13
N PRO A 44 -37.32 -15.94 -5.18
CA PRO A 44 -38.40 -16.92 -5.08
C PRO A 44 -37.82 -18.26 -4.60
N PRO A 45 -38.48 -18.95 -3.65
CA PRO A 45 -37.95 -20.17 -3.06
C PRO A 45 -37.76 -21.24 -4.13
N SER A 46 -36.55 -21.80 -4.21
CA SER A 46 -36.26 -22.91 -5.12
C SER A 46 -37.17 -24.09 -4.75
N GLN A 47 -37.80 -24.72 -5.76
CA GLN A 47 -38.92 -25.65 -5.55
C GLN A 47 -38.52 -26.98 -4.86
N SER A 48 -37.22 -27.16 -4.61
CA SER A 48 -36.57 -28.31 -3.96
C SER A 48 -36.12 -28.06 -2.53
N GLU A 49 -36.26 -26.85 -1.99
CA GLU A 49 -35.70 -26.50 -0.67
C GLU A 49 -36.50 -27.12 0.49
N THR A 50 -35.80 -27.91 1.30
CA THR A 50 -36.31 -28.57 2.52
C THR A 50 -35.37 -28.36 3.71
N VAL A 51 -35.85 -28.67 4.92
CA VAL A 51 -35.03 -28.72 6.14
C VAL A 51 -33.77 -29.58 5.93
N GLY A 52 -33.88 -30.76 5.31
CA GLY A 52 -32.74 -31.62 4.99
C GLY A 52 -31.71 -30.96 4.08
N THR A 53 -32.14 -30.24 3.03
CA THR A 53 -31.22 -29.50 2.15
C THR A 53 -30.48 -28.38 2.88
N LEU A 54 -31.14 -27.67 3.80
CA LEU A 54 -30.54 -26.58 4.57
C LEU A 54 -29.58 -27.10 5.65
N LEU A 55 -29.93 -28.19 6.35
CA LEU A 55 -29.03 -28.87 7.29
C LEU A 55 -27.78 -29.40 6.60
N SER A 56 -27.93 -29.99 5.40
CA SER A 56 -26.81 -30.41 4.56
C SER A 56 -25.91 -29.22 4.17
N HIS A 57 -26.49 -28.06 3.82
CA HIS A 57 -25.71 -26.86 3.50
C HIS A 57 -24.94 -26.31 4.72
N ILE A 58 -25.56 -26.29 5.92
CA ILE A 58 -24.89 -25.93 7.17
C ILE A 58 -23.72 -26.89 7.47
N ALA A 59 -23.95 -28.20 7.35
CA ALA A 59 -22.91 -29.21 7.57
C ALA A 59 -21.76 -29.08 6.56
N HIS A 60 -22.04 -28.76 5.30
CA HIS A 60 -21.03 -28.49 4.28
C HIS A 60 -20.23 -27.22 4.58
N SER A 61 -20.89 -26.13 5.00
CA SER A 61 -20.23 -24.88 5.40
C SER A 61 -19.28 -25.06 6.60
N LEU A 62 -19.74 -25.78 7.64
CA LEU A 62 -18.92 -26.18 8.79
C LEU A 62 -17.73 -27.05 8.38
N THR A 63 -17.95 -28.08 7.57
CA THR A 63 -16.89 -29.01 7.12
C THR A 63 -15.86 -28.29 6.26
N THR A 64 -16.28 -27.42 5.34
CA THR A 64 -15.39 -26.59 4.52
C THR A 64 -14.55 -25.64 5.38
N THR A 65 -15.15 -25.03 6.40
CA THR A 65 -14.44 -24.17 7.37
C THR A 65 -13.40 -24.97 8.18
N LEU A 66 -13.76 -26.16 8.66
CA LEU A 66 -12.82 -27.06 9.36
C LEU A 66 -11.69 -27.56 8.45
N ASN A 67 -11.95 -27.82 7.17
CA ASN A 67 -10.92 -28.20 6.20
C ASN A 67 -9.94 -27.05 5.89
N LEU A 68 -10.43 -25.80 5.83
CA LEU A 68 -9.55 -24.63 5.73
C LEU A 68 -8.63 -24.51 6.95
N PHE A 69 -9.16 -24.73 8.16
CA PHE A 69 -8.39 -24.81 9.41
C PHE A 69 -7.48 -26.05 9.52
N ALA A 70 -7.73 -27.10 8.73
CA ALA A 70 -6.84 -28.26 8.65
C ALA A 70 -5.60 -27.94 7.78
N LEU A 71 -5.78 -27.20 6.68
CA LEU A 71 -4.75 -26.89 5.69
C LEU A 71 -3.95 -25.59 5.97
N SER A 72 -4.47 -24.72 6.82
CA SER A 72 -3.84 -23.48 7.26
C SER A 72 -2.51 -23.68 7.98
N ASP A 73 -1.58 -22.73 7.82
CA ASP A 73 -0.44 -22.60 8.74
C ASP A 73 -0.92 -22.28 10.16
N LYS A 74 -0.28 -22.92 11.14
CA LYS A 74 -0.59 -22.91 12.58
C LYS A 74 0.56 -22.32 13.41
N SER A 75 1.65 -21.88 12.76
CA SER A 75 2.81 -21.22 13.36
C SER A 75 2.46 -20.04 14.27
N HIS A 76 1.39 -19.31 13.94
CA HIS A 76 0.95 -18.09 14.64
C HIS A 76 -0.34 -18.28 15.48
N TRP A 77 -0.83 -19.51 15.65
CA TRP A 77 -2.10 -19.77 16.37
C TRP A 77 -1.93 -19.72 17.89
N GLY A 78 -2.66 -18.81 18.53
CA GLY A 78 -2.81 -18.71 19.98
C GLY A 78 -3.77 -19.75 20.55
N ALA A 79 -4.37 -19.42 21.69
CA ALA A 79 -5.37 -20.26 22.35
C ALA A 79 -6.75 -20.12 21.70
N ASP A 80 -7.11 -18.92 21.27
CA ASP A 80 -8.48 -18.59 20.83
C ASP A 80 -8.80 -19.21 19.46
N GLU A 81 -7.86 -19.25 18.51
CA GLU A 81 -8.03 -19.93 17.23
C GLU A 81 -8.22 -21.43 17.42
N ARG A 82 -7.48 -22.03 18.36
CA ARG A 82 -7.62 -23.46 18.71
C ARG A 82 -8.96 -23.74 19.39
N ALA A 83 -9.40 -22.85 20.28
CA ALA A 83 -10.71 -22.93 20.91
C ALA A 83 -11.86 -22.81 19.90
N GLN A 84 -11.73 -21.95 18.89
CA GLN A 84 -12.72 -21.82 17.81
C GLN A 84 -12.81 -23.08 16.94
N VAL A 85 -11.68 -23.70 16.58
CA VAL A 85 -11.69 -24.99 15.85
C VAL A 85 -12.37 -26.09 16.68
N LEU A 86 -12.06 -26.18 17.97
CA LEU A 86 -12.73 -27.13 18.89
C LEU A 86 -14.23 -26.83 19.03
N ALA A 87 -14.63 -25.55 19.10
CA ALA A 87 -16.04 -25.16 19.16
C ALA A 87 -16.80 -25.52 17.87
N LEU A 88 -16.20 -25.33 16.70
CA LEU A 88 -16.81 -25.74 15.41
C LEU A 88 -16.95 -27.27 15.31
N GLN A 89 -15.94 -28.03 15.77
CA GLN A 89 -16.02 -29.50 15.86
C GLN A 89 -17.11 -29.94 16.85
N GLN A 90 -17.25 -29.24 17.99
CA GLN A 90 -18.28 -29.51 18.99
C GLN A 90 -19.68 -29.18 18.47
N VAL A 91 -19.86 -28.07 17.73
CA VAL A 91 -21.13 -27.70 17.09
C VAL A 91 -21.55 -28.75 16.06
N LEU A 92 -20.65 -29.18 15.17
CA LEU A 92 -20.93 -30.23 14.19
C LEU A 92 -21.27 -31.57 14.87
N SER A 93 -20.54 -31.91 15.93
CA SER A 93 -20.75 -33.13 16.73
C SER A 93 -22.01 -33.08 17.60
N SER A 94 -22.49 -31.89 17.97
CA SER A 94 -23.80 -31.76 18.60
C SER A 94 -24.90 -31.89 17.57
N ALA A 95 -24.86 -31.08 16.50
CA ALA A 95 -25.87 -31.08 15.45
C ALA A 95 -26.17 -32.49 14.89
N GLY A 96 -25.15 -33.35 14.71
CA GLY A 96 -25.34 -34.74 14.31
C GLY A 96 -26.08 -35.62 15.34
N ARG A 97 -25.82 -35.44 16.65
CA ARG A 97 -26.52 -36.13 17.74
C ARG A 97 -27.93 -35.59 17.94
N ASP A 98 -28.08 -34.28 17.85
CA ASP A 98 -29.34 -33.56 18.00
C ASP A 98 -30.29 -33.93 16.85
N PHE A 99 -29.78 -33.98 15.61
CA PHE A 99 -30.50 -34.50 14.45
C PHE A 99 -30.93 -35.97 14.62
N ALA A 100 -30.05 -36.86 15.10
CA ALA A 100 -30.39 -38.26 15.33
C ALA A 100 -31.47 -38.42 16.42
N SER A 101 -31.39 -37.63 17.49
CA SER A 101 -32.37 -37.60 18.58
C SER A 101 -33.75 -37.10 18.10
N LEU A 102 -33.78 -35.98 17.37
CA LEU A 102 -35.00 -35.40 16.81
C LEU A 102 -35.62 -36.33 15.76
N SER A 103 -34.81 -36.94 14.90
CA SER A 103 -35.24 -37.93 13.90
C SER A 103 -35.95 -39.13 14.53
N ALA A 104 -35.44 -39.63 15.67
CA ALA A 104 -36.10 -40.69 16.43
C ALA A 104 -37.42 -40.22 17.06
N ALA A 105 -37.46 -38.99 17.59
CA ALA A 105 -38.65 -38.42 18.22
C ALA A 105 -39.80 -38.14 17.22
N VAL A 106 -39.52 -37.82 15.96
CA VAL A 106 -40.55 -37.60 14.91
C VAL A 106 -40.92 -38.88 14.14
N GLY A 107 -40.38 -40.04 14.52
CA GLY A 107 -40.70 -41.33 13.87
C GLY A 107 -39.90 -41.65 12.60
N GLY A 108 -38.85 -40.90 12.31
CA GLY A 108 -37.92 -41.16 11.20
C GLY A 108 -37.30 -39.88 10.64
N GLY A 109 -36.00 -39.91 10.30
CA GLY A 109 -35.27 -38.74 9.80
C GLY A 109 -35.88 -38.13 8.53
N MET A 110 -36.45 -38.95 7.66
CA MET A 110 -37.14 -38.51 6.44
C MET A 110 -38.25 -37.48 6.73
N TYR A 111 -39.01 -37.63 7.83
CA TYR A 111 -40.06 -36.66 8.20
C TYR A 111 -39.51 -35.31 8.66
N LEU A 112 -38.27 -35.27 9.15
CA LEU A 112 -37.56 -34.04 9.50
C LEU A 112 -36.87 -33.44 8.26
N GLU A 113 -36.29 -34.27 7.40
CA GLU A 113 -35.59 -33.86 6.18
C GLU A 113 -36.52 -33.31 5.09
N ASP A 114 -37.73 -33.88 4.95
CA ASP A 114 -38.74 -33.44 3.97
C ASP A 114 -39.58 -32.23 4.44
N ASP A 115 -39.37 -31.69 5.64
CA ASP A 115 -40.15 -30.53 6.10
C ASP A 115 -39.89 -29.29 5.22
N ARG A 116 -40.99 -28.61 4.90
CA ARG A 116 -41.10 -27.44 4.02
C ARG A 116 -41.89 -26.30 4.66
N ARG A 117 -42.21 -26.38 5.96
CA ARG A 117 -42.87 -25.29 6.70
C ARG A 117 -42.05 -24.01 6.58
N ALA A 118 -42.73 -22.90 6.24
CA ALA A 118 -42.07 -21.61 6.00
C ALA A 118 -41.29 -21.11 7.23
N GLU A 119 -41.75 -21.44 8.43
CA GLU A 119 -41.11 -21.15 9.72
C GLU A 119 -39.76 -21.86 9.84
N SER A 120 -39.75 -23.20 9.72
CA SER A 120 -38.53 -24.04 9.74
C SER A 120 -37.50 -23.59 8.70
N LEU A 121 -37.95 -23.32 7.47
CA LEU A 121 -37.07 -22.87 6.40
C LEU A 121 -36.53 -21.45 6.63
N ALA A 122 -37.32 -20.54 7.23
CA ALA A 122 -36.85 -19.19 7.55
C ALA A 122 -35.77 -19.19 8.65
N GLU A 123 -35.95 -19.99 9.70
CA GLU A 123 -34.96 -20.13 10.77
C GLU A 123 -33.66 -20.74 10.25
N LEU A 124 -33.74 -21.85 9.49
CA LEU A 124 -32.56 -22.52 8.94
C LEU A 124 -31.81 -21.67 7.91
N ARG A 125 -32.49 -20.91 7.04
CA ARG A 125 -31.82 -19.90 6.18
C ARG A 125 -31.11 -18.84 7.00
N GLY A 126 -31.73 -18.40 8.10
CA GLY A 126 -31.12 -17.48 9.08
C GLY A 126 -29.90 -18.07 9.81
N LEU A 127 -29.76 -19.39 9.87
CA LEU A 127 -28.56 -20.08 10.38
C LEU A 127 -27.51 -20.28 9.27
N VAL A 128 -27.91 -20.66 8.05
CA VAL A 128 -27.03 -20.74 6.87
C VAL A 128 -26.23 -19.45 6.72
N GLY A 129 -26.89 -18.29 6.64
CA GLY A 129 -26.20 -17.01 6.45
C GLY A 129 -25.24 -16.65 7.59
N LYS A 130 -25.51 -17.09 8.83
CA LYS A 130 -24.58 -16.93 9.96
C LYS A 130 -23.34 -17.81 9.82
N PHE A 131 -23.51 -19.08 9.45
CA PHE A 131 -22.38 -19.99 9.23
C PHE A 131 -21.53 -19.58 8.02
N GLU A 132 -22.15 -19.14 6.92
CA GLU A 132 -21.45 -18.59 5.76
C GLU A 132 -20.67 -17.32 6.07
N ALA A 133 -21.25 -16.38 6.82
CA ALA A 133 -20.56 -15.18 7.29
C ALA A 133 -19.38 -15.52 8.21
N HIS A 134 -19.55 -16.49 9.11
CA HIS A 134 -18.49 -16.94 10.01
C HIS A 134 -17.32 -17.58 9.26
N GLY A 135 -17.60 -18.49 8.31
CA GLY A 135 -16.61 -19.04 7.39
C GLY A 135 -15.99 -17.98 6.46
N GLY A 136 -16.74 -16.92 6.14
CA GLY A 136 -16.25 -15.73 5.44
C GLY A 136 -15.15 -15.00 6.22
N MET A 137 -15.43 -14.63 7.48
CA MET A 137 -14.44 -13.99 8.36
C MET A 137 -13.19 -14.86 8.52
N PHE A 138 -13.32 -16.18 8.66
CA PHE A 138 -12.14 -17.05 8.76
C PHE A 138 -11.31 -17.14 7.47
N ARG A 139 -11.94 -17.10 6.28
CA ARG A 139 -11.22 -16.97 5.00
C ARG A 139 -10.47 -15.65 4.87
N GLU A 140 -11.01 -14.57 5.45
CA GLU A 140 -10.36 -13.26 5.50
C GLU A 140 -9.20 -13.26 6.51
N TRP A 141 -9.39 -13.81 7.71
CA TRP A 141 -8.32 -13.98 8.71
C TRP A 141 -7.16 -14.81 8.14
N MET A 142 -7.46 -15.89 7.42
CA MET A 142 -6.45 -16.72 6.74
C MET A 142 -5.68 -15.99 5.63
N ARG A 143 -6.26 -14.95 5.00
CA ARG A 143 -5.53 -14.07 4.07
C ARG A 143 -4.78 -12.95 4.78
N GLY A 144 -5.31 -12.42 5.88
CA GLY A 144 -4.78 -11.27 6.60
C GLY A 144 -3.66 -11.57 7.61
N GLY A 145 -3.56 -12.82 8.07
CA GLY A 145 -2.67 -13.26 9.16
C GLY A 145 -3.34 -13.26 10.54
N GLY A 146 -4.66 -13.40 10.61
CA GLY A 146 -5.45 -13.27 11.83
C GLY A 146 -5.69 -11.81 12.27
N PRO A 147 -6.51 -11.59 13.32
CA PRO A 147 -6.91 -10.25 13.75
C PRO A 147 -5.73 -9.39 14.25
N THR A 148 -4.68 -10.02 14.79
CA THR A 148 -3.50 -9.34 15.35
C THR A 148 -2.49 -8.89 14.28
N ALA A 149 -2.43 -9.55 13.11
CA ALA A 149 -1.55 -9.11 12.02
C ALA A 149 -2.01 -7.81 11.36
N GLY A 150 -3.32 -7.49 11.40
CA GLY A 150 -3.84 -6.16 11.09
C GLY A 150 -3.27 -5.10 12.04
N LEU A 151 -3.47 -5.31 13.34
CA LEU A 151 -2.99 -4.41 14.40
C LEU A 151 -1.48 -4.16 14.35
N GLY A 152 -0.66 -5.17 14.03
CA GLY A 152 0.79 -5.00 13.84
C GLY A 152 1.13 -4.04 12.69
N ARG A 153 0.43 -4.12 11.57
CA ARG A 153 0.60 -3.20 10.42
C ARG A 153 0.04 -1.80 10.72
N GLU A 154 -1.07 -1.70 11.43
CA GLU A 154 -1.67 -0.43 11.84
C GLU A 154 -0.81 0.32 12.85
N LEU A 155 -0.25 -0.39 13.85
CA LEU A 155 0.73 0.15 14.79
C LEU A 155 1.98 0.65 14.05
N ARG A 156 2.50 -0.14 13.10
CA ARG A 156 3.61 0.26 12.23
C ARG A 156 3.33 1.56 11.49
N ARG A 157 2.19 1.67 10.80
CA ARG A 157 1.76 2.91 10.14
C ARG A 157 1.56 4.07 11.13
N GLY A 158 1.02 3.80 12.32
CA GLY A 158 0.95 4.77 13.42
C GLY A 158 2.32 5.35 13.78
N MET A 159 3.32 4.48 13.95
CA MET A 159 4.71 4.85 14.26
C MET A 159 5.39 5.57 13.08
N CYS A 160 5.25 5.09 11.84
CA CYS A 160 5.78 5.75 10.65
C CYS A 160 5.19 7.17 10.46
N ARG A 161 3.88 7.34 10.63
CA ARG A 161 3.23 8.67 10.62
C ARG A 161 3.66 9.55 11.79
N ALA A 162 3.90 8.99 12.97
CA ALA A 162 4.43 9.75 14.11
C ALA A 162 5.86 10.24 13.84
N ALA A 163 6.73 9.37 13.33
CA ALA A 163 8.08 9.73 12.89
C ALA A 163 8.06 10.79 11.78
N ARG A 164 7.13 10.70 10.81
CA ARG A 164 6.92 11.73 9.78
C ARG A 164 6.61 13.08 10.40
N ARG A 165 5.70 13.17 11.38
CA ARG A 165 5.35 14.44 12.04
C ARG A 165 6.54 15.07 12.76
N VAL A 166 7.34 14.27 13.48
CA VAL A 166 8.58 14.75 14.13
C VAL A 166 9.60 15.24 13.10
N TRP A 167 9.76 14.51 11.98
CA TRP A 167 10.65 14.90 10.88
C TRP A 167 10.22 16.19 10.17
N GLN A 168 8.92 16.39 9.98
CA GLN A 168 8.39 17.63 9.38
C GLN A 168 8.56 18.83 10.32
N GLY A 169 8.19 18.71 11.61
CA GLY A 169 8.41 19.77 12.59
C GLY A 169 9.89 20.14 12.78
N SER A 170 10.81 19.20 12.53
CA SER A 170 12.26 19.45 12.50
C SER A 170 12.76 20.19 11.23
N ARG A 171 11.93 20.39 10.21
CA ARG A 171 12.26 21.09 8.95
C ARG A 171 11.39 22.32 8.66
N GLU A 172 10.33 22.55 9.43
CA GLU A 172 9.42 23.72 9.28
C GLU A 172 10.09 25.09 9.52
N GLY A 173 11.34 25.11 10.02
CA GLY A 173 12.19 26.30 10.13
C GLY A 173 13.39 26.35 9.17
N SER A 174 13.39 25.54 8.10
CA SER A 174 14.43 25.54 7.07
C SER A 174 13.84 25.90 5.71
N GLU A 175 14.51 26.79 4.98
CA GLU A 175 14.14 27.15 3.59
C GLU A 175 14.26 25.94 2.65
N GLU A 176 15.12 24.97 2.99
CA GLU A 176 15.05 23.60 2.46
C GLU A 176 13.89 22.80 3.10
N GLY A 177 12.66 23.31 2.95
CA GLY A 177 11.44 22.59 3.34
C GLY A 177 11.38 21.27 2.57
N GLY A 178 11.63 20.15 3.26
CA GLY A 178 11.89 18.86 2.61
C GLY A 178 10.66 18.31 1.89
N GLN A 179 10.54 18.57 0.59
CA GLN A 179 9.40 18.17 -0.25
C GLN A 179 9.22 16.63 -0.26
N ARG A 180 10.33 15.89 -0.24
CA ARG A 180 10.34 14.41 -0.26
C ARG A 180 9.85 13.83 1.07
N CYS A 181 9.07 12.75 0.99
CA CYS A 181 8.54 12.05 2.16
C CYS A 181 9.67 11.45 3.03
N LEU A 182 9.45 11.28 4.34
CA LEU A 182 10.40 10.57 5.21
C LEU A 182 10.69 9.14 4.70
N GLY A 183 9.70 8.47 4.13
CA GLY A 183 9.88 7.18 3.45
C GLY A 183 10.81 7.28 2.24
N ALA A 184 10.65 8.33 1.42
CA ALA A 184 11.52 8.59 0.28
C ALA A 184 12.96 8.84 0.73
N GLU A 185 13.16 9.62 1.80
CA GLU A 185 14.48 9.86 2.40
C GLU A 185 15.19 8.58 2.88
N VAL A 186 14.46 7.62 3.47
CA VAL A 186 15.03 6.32 3.88
C VAL A 186 15.56 5.55 2.66
N VAL A 187 14.74 5.40 1.61
CA VAL A 187 15.16 4.71 0.37
C VAL A 187 16.22 5.51 -0.39
N GLY A 188 16.16 6.84 -0.40
CA GLY A 188 17.17 7.71 -1.03
C GLY A 188 18.54 7.63 -0.35
N ARG A 189 18.60 7.30 0.94
CA ARG A 189 19.86 6.95 1.63
C ARG A 189 20.34 5.55 1.24
N ALA A 190 19.43 4.60 1.00
CA ALA A 190 19.77 3.26 0.50
C ALA A 190 20.31 3.28 -0.93
N VAL A 191 19.66 4.01 -1.85
CA VAL A 191 20.15 4.22 -3.22
C VAL A 191 21.53 4.88 -3.23
N ARG A 192 21.79 5.82 -2.32
CA ARG A 192 23.14 6.43 -2.17
C ARG A 192 24.18 5.41 -1.69
N ARG A 193 23.91 4.69 -0.60
CA ARG A 193 24.77 3.61 -0.07
C ARG A 193 25.11 2.57 -1.14
N GLU A 194 24.11 2.14 -1.92
CA GLU A 194 24.31 1.12 -2.96
C GLU A 194 25.10 1.65 -4.16
N ARG A 195 24.81 2.88 -4.63
CA ARG A 195 25.61 3.53 -5.68
C ARG A 195 27.07 3.71 -5.28
N GLU A 196 27.33 3.99 -4.00
CA GLU A 196 28.68 4.11 -3.44
C GLU A 196 29.40 2.76 -3.39
N ARG A 197 28.76 1.71 -2.85
CA ARG A 197 29.27 0.32 -2.87
C ARG A 197 29.65 -0.13 -4.28
N VAL A 198 28.75 0.05 -5.25
CA VAL A 198 28.99 -0.35 -6.66
C VAL A 198 30.12 0.47 -7.30
N ARG A 199 30.30 1.75 -6.93
CA ARG A 199 31.46 2.55 -7.37
C ARG A 199 32.76 2.03 -6.77
N GLU A 200 32.80 1.70 -5.49
CA GLU A 200 33.99 1.11 -4.87
C GLU A 200 34.33 -0.26 -5.46
N GLU A 201 33.35 -1.13 -5.65
CA GLU A 201 33.54 -2.48 -6.23
C GLU A 201 34.10 -2.39 -7.65
N ARG A 202 33.57 -1.48 -8.48
CA ARG A 202 34.15 -1.15 -9.79
C ARG A 202 35.57 -0.61 -9.67
N GLY A 203 35.85 0.26 -8.70
CA GLY A 203 37.19 0.80 -8.45
C GLY A 203 38.21 -0.27 -8.01
N ARG A 204 37.78 -1.23 -7.19
CA ARG A 204 38.56 -2.42 -6.80
C ARG A 204 38.81 -3.33 -8.01
N ALA A 205 37.76 -3.63 -8.77
CA ALA A 205 37.85 -4.46 -9.98
C ALA A 205 38.73 -3.82 -11.08
N ALA A 206 38.69 -2.50 -11.25
CA ALA A 206 39.54 -1.78 -12.19
C ALA A 206 41.03 -1.86 -11.79
N ARG A 207 41.36 -1.66 -10.51
CA ARG A 207 42.72 -1.83 -9.98
C ARG A 207 43.23 -3.27 -10.12
N TRP A 208 42.35 -4.26 -9.88
CA TRP A 208 42.68 -5.67 -10.11
C TRP A 208 42.96 -5.96 -11.60
N ALA A 209 42.12 -5.46 -12.50
CA ALA A 209 42.31 -5.63 -13.95
C ALA A 209 43.55 -4.88 -14.48
N GLU A 210 43.97 -3.79 -13.84
CA GLU A 210 45.22 -3.09 -14.13
C GLU A 210 46.45 -3.92 -13.69
N ASP A 211 46.42 -4.49 -12.48
CA ASP A 211 47.47 -5.37 -11.94
C ASP A 211 47.62 -6.68 -12.75
N GLU A 212 46.51 -7.34 -13.11
CA GLU A 212 46.53 -8.51 -14.02
C GLU A 212 47.07 -8.17 -15.41
N ARG A 213 46.71 -7.00 -15.95
CA ARG A 213 47.22 -6.49 -17.23
C ARG A 213 48.72 -6.18 -17.19
N LEU A 214 49.25 -5.76 -16.04
CA LEU A 214 50.69 -5.60 -15.81
C LEU A 214 51.43 -6.94 -15.65
N LYS A 215 50.74 -7.98 -15.15
CA LYS A 215 51.28 -9.34 -14.95
C LYS A 215 51.18 -10.24 -16.18
N GLY A 216 50.46 -9.84 -17.22
CA GLY A 216 50.26 -10.61 -18.45
C GLY A 216 49.25 -11.76 -18.33
N GLY A 217 48.37 -11.72 -17.32
CA GLY A 217 47.34 -12.74 -17.05
C GLY A 217 46.17 -12.70 -18.06
N GLY A 218 46.38 -13.26 -19.24
CA GLY A 218 45.43 -13.22 -20.35
C GLY A 218 44.34 -14.31 -20.35
N ASP A 219 43.43 -14.35 -19.37
CA ASP A 219 42.24 -15.23 -19.45
C ASP A 219 40.94 -14.57 -18.93
N GLY A 220 40.22 -13.91 -19.83
CA GLY A 220 39.13 -12.97 -19.52
C GLY A 220 37.77 -13.59 -19.16
N LYS A 221 37.66 -14.35 -18.07
CA LYS A 221 36.39 -14.89 -17.54
C LYS A 221 35.91 -14.22 -16.24
N GLY A 222 35.85 -12.89 -16.26
CA GLY A 222 35.39 -12.04 -15.14
C GLY A 222 34.13 -11.21 -15.45
N ARG A 223 33.19 -11.71 -16.25
CA ARG A 223 31.90 -11.03 -16.55
C ARG A 223 30.89 -11.17 -15.40
N GLU A 224 31.35 -10.99 -14.16
CA GLU A 224 30.51 -11.16 -12.98
C GLU A 224 29.63 -9.93 -12.73
N ARG A 225 28.49 -10.17 -12.10
CA ARG A 225 27.27 -9.33 -12.09
C ARG A 225 27.56 -7.82 -11.94
N ARG A 226 27.24 -7.04 -12.98
CA ARG A 226 27.22 -5.57 -12.90
C ARG A 226 26.28 -5.15 -11.76
N GLY A 227 26.82 -4.44 -10.77
CA GLY A 227 26.05 -3.96 -9.62
C GLY A 227 24.80 -3.19 -10.04
N SER A 228 23.65 -3.68 -9.58
CA SER A 228 22.32 -3.21 -9.92
C SER A 228 21.49 -3.05 -8.63
N LEU A 229 20.42 -2.25 -8.70
CA LEU A 229 19.77 -1.67 -7.52
C LEU A 229 18.70 -2.57 -6.88
N GLU A 230 18.68 -3.87 -7.18
CA GLU A 230 17.84 -4.88 -6.52
C GLU A 230 18.13 -4.94 -5.01
N GLY A 231 19.38 -4.65 -4.61
CA GLY A 231 19.79 -4.55 -3.20
C GLY A 231 19.03 -3.50 -2.38
N VAL A 232 18.30 -2.58 -3.02
CA VAL A 232 17.47 -1.54 -2.38
C VAL A 232 16.00 -1.97 -2.23
N VAL A 233 15.56 -3.04 -2.89
CA VAL A 233 14.18 -3.56 -2.77
C VAL A 233 13.80 -3.91 -1.32
N PRO A 234 14.69 -4.44 -0.45
CA PRO A 234 14.43 -4.59 0.98
C PRO A 234 14.15 -3.25 1.70
N ASP A 235 14.93 -2.19 1.43
CA ASP A 235 14.66 -0.85 2.00
C ASP A 235 13.30 -0.31 1.51
N CYS A 236 12.92 -0.53 0.24
CA CYS A 236 11.58 -0.17 -0.28
C CYS A 236 10.45 -0.90 0.48
N ASN A 237 10.57 -2.21 0.67
CA ASN A 237 9.62 -3.03 1.43
C ASN A 237 9.60 -2.70 2.94
N SER A 238 10.60 -1.96 3.43
CA SER A 238 10.60 -1.39 4.79
C SER A 238 9.85 -0.05 4.87
N VAL A 239 9.62 0.63 3.76
CA VAL A 239 8.98 1.97 3.70
C VAL A 239 7.49 1.90 3.34
N GLY A 240 7.08 0.83 2.67
CA GLY A 240 5.69 0.59 2.28
C GLY A 240 5.56 -0.80 1.67
N ARG A 241 4.46 -1.06 0.96
CA ARG A 241 4.23 -2.33 0.27
C ARG A 241 3.64 -2.12 -1.11
N PHE A 242 3.85 -3.08 -1.99
CA PHE A 242 3.15 -3.15 -3.28
C PHE A 242 1.82 -3.90 -3.12
N GLU A 243 0.76 -3.36 -3.71
CA GLU A 243 -0.59 -3.92 -3.72
C GLU A 243 -1.16 -3.86 -5.14
N ARG A 244 -1.97 -4.84 -5.56
CA ARG A 244 -2.71 -4.74 -6.83
C ARG A 244 -3.86 -3.74 -6.66
N LEU A 245 -4.05 -2.87 -7.64
CA LEU A 245 -5.13 -1.89 -7.70
C LEU A 245 -6.04 -2.25 -8.88
N GLY A 246 -7.28 -2.65 -8.59
CA GLY A 246 -8.15 -3.24 -9.60
C GLY A 246 -7.62 -4.59 -10.10
N GLU A 247 -7.73 -4.84 -11.41
CA GLU A 247 -7.22 -6.06 -12.05
C GLU A 247 -5.86 -5.81 -12.74
N GLU A 248 -5.71 -4.67 -13.40
CA GLU A 248 -4.57 -4.38 -14.29
C GLU A 248 -3.42 -3.61 -13.62
N ASP A 249 -3.64 -2.82 -12.58
CA ASP A 249 -2.62 -1.89 -12.06
C ASP A 249 -1.91 -2.39 -10.80
N VAL A 250 -0.69 -1.90 -10.55
CA VAL A 250 0.04 -2.17 -9.29
C VAL A 250 0.49 -0.87 -8.64
N ALA A 251 0.20 -0.72 -7.35
CA ALA A 251 0.49 0.48 -6.57
C ALA A 251 1.48 0.20 -5.42
N PHE A 252 2.41 1.11 -5.17
CA PHE A 252 3.17 1.16 -3.92
C PHE A 252 2.50 2.08 -2.92
N VAL A 253 2.19 1.58 -1.72
CA VAL A 253 1.54 2.33 -0.64
C VAL A 253 2.53 2.60 0.48
N CYS A 254 2.89 3.88 0.67
CA CYS A 254 3.90 4.29 1.64
C CYS A 254 3.35 4.38 3.08
N ASP A 255 3.93 3.65 4.03
CA ASP A 255 3.47 3.60 5.43
C ASP A 255 3.68 4.93 6.20
N TYR A 256 4.45 5.88 5.63
CA TYR A 256 4.76 7.18 6.25
C TYR A 256 3.77 8.29 5.88
N CYS A 257 3.21 8.27 4.66
CA CYS A 257 2.32 9.32 4.16
C CYS A 257 0.95 8.81 3.67
N ASP A 258 0.73 7.49 3.66
CA ASP A 258 -0.42 6.80 3.04
C ASP A 258 -0.64 7.16 1.57
N GLY A 259 0.39 7.69 0.91
CA GLY A 259 0.37 8.04 -0.50
C GLY A 259 0.72 6.86 -1.42
N PHE A 260 0.12 6.88 -2.61
CA PHE A 260 0.19 5.80 -3.59
C PHE A 260 1.03 6.21 -4.80
N LEU A 261 1.96 5.35 -5.24
CA LEU A 261 2.59 5.43 -6.56
C LEU A 261 2.01 4.31 -7.43
N VAL A 262 1.34 4.64 -8.53
CA VAL A 262 0.61 3.65 -9.36
C VAL A 262 1.32 3.46 -10.70
N TRP A 263 1.58 2.21 -11.08
CA TRP A 263 2.01 1.83 -12.42
C TRP A 263 0.87 1.11 -13.14
N GLY A 264 0.40 1.69 -14.25
CA GLY A 264 -0.74 1.18 -15.01
C GLY A 264 -0.42 -0.01 -15.92
N ASN A 265 -1.35 -0.96 -16.04
CA ASN A 265 -1.26 -2.21 -16.81
C ASN A 265 0.06 -2.98 -16.57
N LEU A 266 0.18 -3.61 -15.40
CA LEU A 266 1.31 -4.48 -15.02
C LEU A 266 0.86 -5.79 -14.33
N ALA A 267 1.39 -6.91 -14.81
CA ALA A 267 1.26 -8.21 -14.17
C ALA A 267 1.99 -8.24 -12.82
N ALA A 268 3.15 -7.60 -12.72
CA ALA A 268 3.92 -7.45 -11.48
C ALA A 268 4.85 -6.23 -11.58
N VAL A 269 5.27 -5.69 -10.42
CA VAL A 269 6.33 -4.67 -10.38
C VAL A 269 7.68 -5.33 -10.68
N PRO A 270 8.43 -4.86 -11.68
CA PRO A 270 9.74 -5.40 -11.99
C PRO A 270 10.78 -4.93 -10.98
N SER A 271 11.33 -5.90 -10.25
CA SER A 271 12.49 -5.70 -9.38
C SER A 271 13.80 -5.50 -10.18
N GLU A 272 13.84 -5.92 -11.44
CA GLU A 272 15.04 -6.00 -12.27
C GLU A 272 15.12 -4.85 -13.30
N ARG A 273 16.35 -4.50 -13.70
CA ARG A 273 16.64 -3.34 -14.56
C ARG A 273 16.86 -3.74 -16.03
N ARG A 274 16.48 -2.86 -16.97
CA ARG A 274 16.86 -3.01 -18.39
C ARG A 274 18.36 -2.71 -18.52
N VAL A 275 19.19 -3.74 -18.68
CA VAL A 275 20.65 -3.60 -18.92
C VAL A 275 20.97 -3.72 -20.41
N GLU A 276 20.36 -2.85 -21.21
CA GLU A 276 20.72 -2.68 -22.62
C GLU A 276 21.81 -1.62 -22.79
N GLY A 277 22.59 -1.75 -23.87
CA GLY A 277 23.44 -0.67 -24.38
C GLY A 277 24.44 -0.07 -23.38
N GLY A 278 24.93 -0.87 -22.43
CA GLY A 278 25.97 -0.54 -21.45
C GLY A 278 26.14 0.95 -21.13
N THR A 279 25.18 1.54 -20.42
CA THR A 279 25.11 2.99 -20.17
C THR A 279 26.44 3.59 -19.74
N VAL A 280 26.85 4.66 -20.44
CA VAL A 280 28.10 5.40 -20.17
C VAL A 280 28.03 5.98 -18.76
N ASP A 281 29.11 5.83 -17.99
CA ASP A 281 29.14 6.25 -16.59
C ASP A 281 28.83 7.74 -16.45
N GLY A 282 27.69 8.04 -15.83
CA GLY A 282 27.11 9.38 -15.73
C GLY A 282 25.66 9.46 -16.23
N TYR A 283 25.22 8.58 -17.14
CA TYR A 283 23.85 8.65 -17.67
C TYR A 283 22.75 8.19 -16.68
N PRO A 284 21.55 8.82 -16.72
CA PRO A 284 20.44 8.56 -15.80
C PRO A 284 19.83 7.16 -15.98
N ASN A 285 20.26 6.21 -15.13
CA ASN A 285 19.77 4.83 -15.13
C ASN A 285 18.38 4.71 -14.45
N TRP A 286 17.31 5.14 -15.14
CA TRP A 286 15.94 5.17 -14.60
C TRP A 286 15.02 4.01 -15.00
N ALA A 287 15.31 3.32 -16.11
CA ALA A 287 14.39 2.38 -16.74
C ALA A 287 14.43 0.94 -16.17
N ALA A 288 13.28 0.26 -16.25
CA ALA A 288 13.06 -1.16 -15.94
C ALA A 288 12.13 -1.79 -17.00
N VAL A 289 12.03 -3.12 -17.02
CA VAL A 289 11.15 -3.87 -17.94
C VAL A 289 10.02 -4.51 -17.14
N GLY A 290 8.80 -3.99 -17.26
CA GLY A 290 7.62 -4.58 -16.63
C GLY A 290 6.83 -5.42 -17.64
N ARG A 291 6.26 -6.55 -17.23
CA ARG A 291 5.29 -7.30 -18.06
C ARG A 291 3.90 -6.72 -17.86
N ARG A 292 3.17 -6.46 -18.94
CA ARG A 292 1.77 -6.01 -18.91
C ARG A 292 0.87 -7.06 -18.26
N SER A 293 -0.21 -6.63 -17.61
CA SER A 293 -1.28 -7.53 -17.15
C SER A 293 -2.20 -7.96 -18.29
N ARG A 294 -2.36 -7.09 -19.29
CA ARG A 294 -3.16 -7.28 -20.48
C ARG A 294 -2.41 -6.77 -21.70
N VAL A 295 -2.42 -7.57 -22.76
CA VAL A 295 -1.75 -7.29 -24.04
C VAL A 295 -2.84 -7.23 -25.10
N GLU A 296 -2.91 -6.12 -25.83
CA GLU A 296 -3.86 -5.98 -26.95
C GLU A 296 -3.18 -6.33 -28.29
N GLU A 297 -3.98 -6.55 -29.34
CA GLU A 297 -3.47 -7.08 -30.61
C GLU A 297 -2.51 -6.08 -31.28
N GLY A 298 -1.22 -6.45 -31.34
CA GLY A 298 -0.14 -5.60 -31.85
C GLY A 298 0.71 -4.91 -30.77
N GLU A 299 0.41 -5.10 -29.49
CA GLU A 299 1.26 -4.60 -28.40
C GLU A 299 2.36 -5.60 -27.96
N GLU A 300 3.50 -5.08 -27.49
CA GLU A 300 4.53 -5.89 -26.82
C GLU A 300 4.07 -6.31 -25.41
N GLU A 301 4.30 -7.57 -25.03
CA GLU A 301 4.01 -8.08 -23.67
C GLU A 301 4.77 -7.33 -22.56
N GLU A 302 5.91 -6.73 -22.92
CA GLU A 302 6.79 -6.00 -22.01
C GLU A 302 6.71 -4.49 -22.30
N LYS A 303 6.63 -3.67 -21.24
CA LYS A 303 6.61 -2.21 -21.26
C LYS A 303 7.85 -1.69 -20.52
N VAL A 304 8.54 -0.72 -21.11
CA VAL A 304 9.56 0.05 -20.36
C VAL A 304 8.85 0.88 -19.30
N ILE A 305 9.26 0.77 -18.04
CA ILE A 305 8.71 1.57 -16.95
C ILE A 305 9.80 2.27 -16.13
N VAL A 306 9.41 3.25 -15.31
CA VAL A 306 10.27 3.80 -14.26
C VAL A 306 10.52 2.77 -13.16
N PHE A 307 11.80 2.49 -12.88
CA PHE A 307 12.24 1.54 -11.85
C PHE A 307 11.72 1.91 -10.45
N ALA A 308 11.01 0.99 -9.79
CA ALA A 308 10.25 1.33 -8.58
C ALA A 308 11.07 1.93 -7.43
N PRO A 309 12.26 1.41 -7.04
CA PRO A 309 13.11 2.07 -6.05
C PRO A 309 13.56 3.49 -6.42
N LEU A 310 13.58 3.88 -7.70
CA LEU A 310 13.84 5.27 -8.09
C LEU A 310 12.62 6.14 -7.79
N ALA A 311 11.41 5.73 -8.15
CA ALA A 311 10.19 6.48 -7.83
C ALA A 311 9.99 6.58 -6.30
N ILE A 312 10.16 5.48 -5.58
CA ILE A 312 9.99 5.42 -4.12
C ILE A 312 11.03 6.29 -3.40
N ALA A 313 12.29 6.32 -3.84
CA ALA A 313 13.32 7.21 -3.28
C ALA A 313 13.02 8.71 -3.48
N ASN A 314 12.07 9.06 -4.35
CA ASN A 314 11.86 10.42 -4.83
C ASN A 314 10.43 10.96 -4.64
N HIS A 315 9.56 10.22 -3.94
CA HIS A 315 8.16 10.60 -3.77
C HIS A 315 7.92 11.70 -2.71
N VAL A 316 6.92 12.51 -2.99
CA VAL A 316 6.37 13.61 -2.19
C VAL A 316 5.06 13.13 -1.56
N PRO A 317 4.73 13.50 -0.30
CA PRO A 317 3.42 13.18 0.28
C PRO A 317 2.26 13.73 -0.58
N PRO A 318 1.10 13.05 -0.64
CA PRO A 318 -0.09 13.61 -1.30
C PRO A 318 -0.51 14.93 -0.65
N ARG A 319 -1.11 15.85 -1.42
CA ARG A 319 -1.73 17.06 -0.86
C ARG A 319 -3.01 16.70 -0.09
N TYR A 320 -3.54 17.64 0.68
CA TYR A 320 -4.78 17.45 1.44
C TYR A 320 -5.96 17.09 0.50
N GLY A 321 -6.50 15.88 0.64
CA GLY A 321 -7.57 15.35 -0.21
C GLY A 321 -7.09 14.54 -1.43
N GLU A 322 -5.80 14.57 -1.75
CA GLU A 322 -5.19 13.66 -2.73
C GLU A 322 -4.82 12.31 -2.08
N TRP A 323 -4.72 11.27 -2.90
CA TRP A 323 -4.24 9.93 -2.49
C TRP A 323 -2.97 9.52 -3.24
N MET A 324 -2.76 10.00 -4.46
CA MET A 324 -1.54 9.76 -5.24
C MET A 324 -0.37 10.57 -4.67
N SER A 325 0.78 9.92 -4.45
CA SER A 325 2.04 10.60 -4.17
C SER A 325 2.64 11.13 -5.46
N ARG A 326 3.06 12.40 -5.42
CA ARG A 326 3.77 13.05 -6.51
C ARG A 326 5.25 12.60 -6.51
N VAL A 327 5.97 12.76 -7.62
CA VAL A 327 7.41 12.41 -7.71
C VAL A 327 8.21 13.58 -8.26
N ILE A 328 9.35 13.92 -7.63
CA ILE A 328 10.26 14.95 -8.16
C ILE A 328 11.46 14.29 -8.82
N CYS A 329 11.77 14.68 -10.06
CA CYS A 329 12.91 14.15 -10.80
C CYS A 329 14.24 14.44 -10.06
N PRO A 330 15.00 13.41 -9.65
CA PRO A 330 16.28 13.61 -8.97
C PRO A 330 17.36 14.24 -9.86
N TYR A 331 17.22 14.14 -11.18
CA TYR A 331 18.18 14.70 -12.13
C TYR A 331 17.93 16.21 -12.31
N CYS A 332 16.68 16.67 -12.42
CA CYS A 332 16.36 18.10 -12.47
C CYS A 332 16.71 18.85 -11.18
N GLU A 333 16.66 18.20 -10.01
CA GLU A 333 17.17 18.78 -8.76
C GLU A 333 18.69 19.03 -8.79
N GLU A 334 19.45 18.23 -9.54
CA GLU A 334 20.92 18.33 -9.65
C GLU A 334 21.38 19.36 -10.70
N TYR A 335 20.48 19.76 -11.63
CA TYR A 335 20.73 20.72 -12.71
C TYR A 335 20.20 22.15 -12.45
N THR A 336 20.05 22.57 -11.19
CA THR A 336 19.70 23.98 -10.88
C THR A 336 20.84 24.92 -11.25
N TYR A 337 20.76 25.52 -12.43
CA TYR A 337 21.66 26.59 -12.88
C TYR A 337 21.47 27.81 -11.94
N ILE A 338 22.52 28.16 -11.20
CA ILE A 338 22.54 29.42 -10.42
C ILE A 338 22.96 30.51 -11.40
N ASP A 339 21.97 31.11 -12.06
CA ASP A 339 22.21 32.26 -12.92
C ASP A 339 22.53 33.48 -12.05
N SER A 340 23.77 33.97 -12.14
CA SER A 340 24.22 35.15 -11.43
C SER A 340 23.85 36.38 -12.25
N GLY A 341 22.58 36.79 -12.13
CA GLY A 341 22.06 37.97 -12.80
C GLY A 341 22.88 39.22 -12.49
N ASP A 342 23.06 40.09 -13.51
CA ASP A 342 23.76 41.37 -13.39
C ASP A 342 22.99 42.35 -12.48
N ASP A 343 21.68 42.14 -12.34
CA ASP A 343 20.81 42.76 -11.34
C ASP A 343 20.94 42.03 -9.98
N GLY A 344 21.43 42.73 -8.96
CA GLY A 344 21.83 42.17 -7.66
C GLY A 344 20.70 41.73 -6.71
N ASP A 345 19.54 41.31 -7.22
CA ASP A 345 18.36 40.94 -6.44
C ASP A 345 17.76 39.55 -6.80
N GLY A 346 18.37 38.51 -6.22
CA GLY A 346 17.71 37.24 -5.91
C GLY A 346 18.06 36.05 -6.81
N GLU A 347 18.53 34.96 -6.19
CA GLU A 347 18.80 33.67 -6.83
C GLU A 347 17.52 33.04 -7.42
N ARG A 348 17.44 32.90 -8.75
CA ARG A 348 16.22 32.40 -9.43
C ARG A 348 16.31 30.91 -9.75
N ARG A 349 15.87 30.08 -8.80
CA ARG A 349 15.78 28.62 -8.93
C ARG A 349 14.72 28.19 -9.96
N TRP A 350 15.13 27.99 -11.21
CA TRP A 350 14.30 27.41 -12.28
C TRP A 350 14.11 25.89 -12.14
N THR A 351 13.44 25.44 -11.08
CA THR A 351 12.86 24.09 -11.03
C THR A 351 11.48 24.08 -11.68
N THR A 352 11.24 23.14 -12.59
CA THR A 352 9.89 22.76 -13.02
C THR A 352 9.03 22.46 -11.79
N ASP A 353 7.79 22.98 -11.79
CA ASP A 353 6.76 22.90 -10.75
C ASP A 353 7.14 22.30 -9.38
N GLN A 354 7.18 23.14 -8.34
CA GLN A 354 7.54 22.79 -6.96
C GLN A 354 6.66 21.71 -6.27
N GLY A 355 5.67 21.14 -6.97
CA GLY A 355 4.85 20.02 -6.50
C GLY A 355 5.34 18.64 -6.96
N GLY A 356 6.09 18.57 -8.06
CA GLY A 356 6.46 17.31 -8.73
C GLY A 356 5.30 16.64 -9.49
N PHE A 357 5.69 15.73 -10.39
CA PHE A 357 4.82 15.01 -11.32
C PHE A 357 3.69 14.26 -10.61
N GLU A 358 2.46 14.42 -11.10
CA GLU A 358 1.24 13.87 -10.46
C GLU A 358 0.98 12.39 -10.76
N THR A 359 1.52 11.86 -11.87
CA THR A 359 1.37 10.46 -12.28
C THR A 359 2.70 9.84 -12.71
N MET A 360 2.79 8.51 -12.64
CA MET A 360 3.98 7.78 -13.07
C MET A 360 4.22 7.86 -14.57
N ASP A 361 3.18 7.87 -15.42
CA ASP A 361 3.34 8.03 -16.87
C ASP A 361 3.83 9.44 -17.25
N ALA A 362 3.39 10.51 -16.54
CA ALA A 362 3.93 11.86 -16.77
C ALA A 362 5.40 11.98 -16.33
N PHE A 363 5.78 11.37 -15.20
CA PHE A 363 7.18 11.29 -14.78
C PHE A 363 8.02 10.45 -15.76
N GLN A 364 7.44 9.37 -16.30
CA GLN A 364 8.08 8.53 -17.32
C GLN A 364 8.30 9.27 -18.63
N GLU A 365 7.31 9.99 -19.12
CA GLU A 365 7.42 10.81 -20.34
C GLU A 365 8.53 11.85 -20.19
N HIS A 366 8.57 12.58 -19.07
CA HIS A 366 9.66 13.50 -18.76
C HIS A 366 11.03 12.79 -18.76
N LEU A 367 11.15 11.62 -18.13
CA LEU A 367 12.39 10.85 -18.12
C LEU A 367 12.79 10.35 -19.53
N GLN A 368 11.83 10.08 -20.42
CA GLN A 368 12.08 9.71 -21.81
C GLN A 368 12.56 10.92 -22.64
N TRP A 369 11.92 12.08 -22.53
CA TRP A 369 12.31 13.27 -23.32
C TRP A 369 13.56 13.98 -22.78
N THR A 370 13.71 14.12 -21.46
CA THR A 370 14.78 14.93 -20.84
C THR A 370 15.98 14.09 -20.39
N HIS A 371 15.77 12.79 -20.11
CA HIS A 371 16.77 11.92 -19.47
C HIS A 371 16.92 10.58 -20.22
N THR A 372 16.82 10.60 -21.55
CA THR A 372 17.01 9.42 -22.40
C THR A 372 18.46 8.92 -22.33
N ALA A 373 18.64 7.61 -22.16
CA ALA A 373 19.95 6.96 -22.22
C ALA A 373 20.45 6.72 -23.66
N LEU A 374 20.17 7.65 -24.59
CA LEU A 374 20.72 7.60 -25.93
C LEU A 374 22.23 7.83 -25.86
N PRO A 375 23.08 6.91 -26.36
CA PRO A 375 24.49 7.18 -26.48
C PRO A 375 24.67 8.38 -27.42
N LYS A 376 25.32 9.44 -26.94
CA LYS A 376 25.64 10.61 -27.76
C LYS A 376 26.27 10.12 -29.06
N PRO A 377 25.66 10.37 -30.24
CA PRO A 377 26.19 9.86 -31.49
C PRO A 377 27.61 10.39 -31.63
N ALA A 378 28.55 9.47 -31.86
CA ALA A 378 29.94 9.84 -32.07
C ALA A 378 29.97 10.75 -33.31
N LEU A 379 30.20 12.04 -33.09
CA LEU A 379 30.44 12.98 -34.19
C LEU A 379 31.57 12.36 -35.03
N PRO A 380 31.37 12.15 -36.34
CA PRO A 380 32.40 11.54 -37.16
C PRO A 380 33.65 12.39 -37.03
N LEU A 381 34.76 11.77 -36.62
CA LEU A 381 36.02 12.46 -36.41
C LEU A 381 36.39 13.14 -37.72
N VAL A 382 36.34 14.47 -37.76
CA VAL A 382 36.51 15.23 -39.00
C VAL A 382 37.95 15.05 -39.46
N SER A 383 38.15 14.14 -40.40
CA SER A 383 39.41 13.97 -41.11
C SER A 383 39.75 15.27 -41.83
N ASP A 384 40.95 15.78 -41.60
CA ASP A 384 41.35 17.12 -42.05
C ASP A 384 41.06 17.39 -43.54
N GLY A 385 40.35 18.49 -43.79
CA GLY A 385 40.28 19.13 -45.09
C GLY A 385 39.25 18.59 -46.09
N LYS A 386 37.98 19.00 -45.91
CA LYS A 386 37.20 19.79 -46.90
C LYS A 386 35.73 19.93 -46.51
N CYS A 387 35.37 21.06 -45.91
CA CYS A 387 33.97 21.50 -45.87
C CYS A 387 33.60 22.10 -47.23
N ALA A 388 32.87 21.35 -48.05
CA ALA A 388 32.19 21.87 -49.23
C ALA A 388 30.74 22.16 -48.86
N VAL A 389 30.33 23.42 -48.91
CA VAL A 389 28.93 23.85 -48.79
C VAL A 389 28.39 24.08 -50.21
N MET A 390 27.18 23.61 -50.48
CA MET A 390 26.31 24.08 -51.58
C MET A 390 25.01 24.59 -50.98
#